data_AF-A0A2N1R4I6-F1
#
_entry.id   AF-A0A2N1R4I6-F1
#
_cell.length_a   1.000
_cell.length_b   1.000
_cell.length_c   1.000
_cell.angle_alpha   90.00
_cell.angle_beta   90.00
_cell.angle_gamma   90.00
#
_symmetry.space_group_name_H-M   'P 1'
#
loop_
_entity.id
_entity.type
_entity.pdbx_description
1 polymer ?
#
loop_
_entity_poly.entity_id
_entity_poly.type
_entity_poly.pdbx_seq_one_letter_code
_entity_poly.pdbx_strand_id
1 'polypeptide(L)'
;MSIWLVMLLGGLITFGIRFSLIFLFGRFEIPQTLRKALHYVPPAVLSAIIFPELFYHGNRIVLSFDNTRLLAGIIAIVVAWFSKNTLLTIVAGMAA
;
A
#
# COMPACT_ATOMS: atom_id res chain seq x y z
N MET A 1 7.29 16.02 28.15
CA MET A 1 7.39 16.51 26.76
C MET A 1 5.97 16.56 26.19
N SER A 2 5.41 17.76 26.01
CA SER A 2 3.99 17.94 25.69
C SER A 2 3.66 17.38 24.31
N ILE A 3 2.65 16.51 24.22
CA ILE A 3 2.14 15.87 22.99
C ILE A 3 1.93 16.90 21.85
N TRP A 4 1.54 18.12 22.23
CA TRP A 4 1.45 19.30 21.36
C TRP A 4 2.71 19.57 20.53
N LEU A 5 3.89 19.48 21.13
CA LEU A 5 5.15 19.74 20.45
C LEU A 5 5.47 18.64 19.42
N VAL A 6 5.13 17.38 19.74
CA VAL A 6 5.27 16.24 18.81
C VAL A 6 4.30 16.35 17.64
N MET A 7 3.04 16.73 17.88
CA MET A 7 2.06 16.95 16.81
C MET A 7 2.47 18.08 15.88
N LEU A 8 2.97 19.18 16.43
CA LEU A 8 3.39 20.34 15.66
C LEU A 8 4.64 20.04 14.83
N LEU A 9 5.67 19.41 15.42
CA LEU A 9 6.85 18.97 14.68
C LEU A 9 6.51 17.92 13.61
N GLY A 10 5.73 16.90 13.96
CA GLY A 10 5.33 15.83 13.03
C GLY A 10 4.52 16.37 11.86
N GLY A 11 3.58 17.29 12.13
CA GLY A 11 2.82 17.99 11.12
C GLY A 11 3.71 18.82 10.19
N LEU A 12 4.64 19.59 10.76
CA LEU A 12 5.56 20.43 9.99
C LEU A 12 6.51 19.60 9.11
N ILE A 13 7.02 18.47 9.63
CA ILE A 13 7.87 17.54 8.88
C ILE A 13 7.07 16.91 7.73
N THR A 14 5.88 16.40 8.00
CA THR A 14 5.03 15.77 6.97
C THR A 14 4.65 16.77 5.88
N PHE A 15 4.30 17.99 6.29
CA PHE A 15 4.01 19.09 5.37
C PHE A 15 5.25 19.46 4.55
N GLY A 16 6.41 19.61 5.19
CA GLY A 16 7.68 19.92 4.53
C GLY A 16 8.07 18.89 3.49
N ILE A 17 7.93 17.60 3.79
CA ILE A 17 8.22 16.52 2.84
C ILE A 17 7.28 16.59 1.62
N ARG A 18 5.96 16.72 1.84
CA ARG A 18 4.98 16.85 0.74
C ARG A 18 5.22 18.10 -0.09
N PHE A 19 5.47 19.23 0.56
CA PHE A 19 5.71 20.51 -0.09
C PHE A 19 7.02 20.52 -0.87
N SER A 20 8.08 19.92 -0.32
CA SER A 20 9.38 19.78 -0.98
C SER A 20 9.26 19.04 -2.31
N LEU A 21 8.48 17.94 -2.35
CA LEU A 21 8.22 17.22 -3.59
C LEU A 21 7.50 18.12 -4.60
N ILE A 22 6.38 18.75 -4.22
CA ILE A 22 5.59 19.62 -5.11
C ILE A 22 6.41 20.81 -5.65
N PHE A 23 7.21 21.43 -4.78
CA PHE A 23 8.06 22.56 -5.15
C PHE A 23 9.19 22.13 -6.11
N LEU A 24 9.78 20.95 -5.88
CA LEU A 24 10.79 20.37 -6.76
C LEU A 24 10.22 20.01 -8.14
N PHE A 25 8.98 19.51 -8.19
CA PHE A 25 8.24 19.25 -9.43
C PHE A 25 8.02 20.50 -10.31
N GLY A 26 8.03 21.71 -9.73
CA GLY A 26 7.83 22.97 -10.45
C GLY A 26 9.12 23.68 -10.91
N ARG A 27 10.30 23.28 -10.41
CA ARG A 27 11.58 23.96 -10.66
C ARG A 27 12.59 23.12 -11.46
N PHE A 28 12.47 21.80 -11.43
CA PHE A 28 13.34 20.88 -12.16
C PHE A 28 12.53 20.09 -13.19
N GLU A 29 13.01 20.02 -14.44
CA GLU A 29 12.51 19.06 -15.42
C GLU A 29 12.87 17.64 -14.96
N ILE A 30 11.94 17.02 -14.23
CA ILE A 30 12.13 15.65 -13.74
C ILE A 30 12.31 14.72 -14.95
N PRO A 31 13.39 13.90 -14.99
CA PRO A 31 13.62 12.98 -16.09
C PRO A 31 12.43 12.02 -16.23
N GLN A 32 12.04 11.72 -17.46
CA GLN A 32 10.85 10.92 -17.75
C GLN A 32 10.83 9.56 -17.00
N THR A 33 12.01 8.98 -16.76
CA THR A 33 12.19 7.76 -15.97
C THR A 33 11.69 7.91 -14.53
N LEU A 34 12.01 9.03 -13.87
CA LEU A 34 11.60 9.28 -12.48
C LEU A 34 10.10 9.57 -12.39
N ARG A 35 9.54 10.28 -13.37
CA ARG A 35 8.08 10.51 -13.46
C ARG A 35 7.32 9.18 -13.62
N LYS A 36 7.80 8.29 -14.48
CA LYS A 36 7.23 6.94 -14.64
C LYS A 36 7.34 6.15 -13.34
N ALA A 37 8.51 6.14 -12.69
CA ALA A 37 8.72 5.44 -11.42
C ALA A 37 7.76 5.93 -10.32
N LEU A 38 7.55 7.25 -10.19
CA LEU A 38 6.63 7.82 -9.20
C LEU A 38 5.18 7.40 -9.42
N HIS A 39 4.74 7.18 -10.67
CA HIS A 39 3.40 6.67 -10.96
C HIS A 39 3.20 5.21 -10.49
N TYR A 40 4.27 4.43 -10.37
CA TYR A 40 4.22 3.06 -9.85
C TYR A 40 4.35 2.98 -8.33
N VAL A 41 4.64 4.09 -7.64
CA VAL A 41 4.78 4.09 -6.17
C VAL A 41 3.48 3.64 -5.49
N PRO A 42 2.28 4.20 -5.80
CA PRO A 42 1.06 3.77 -5.12
C PRO A 42 0.76 2.26 -5.25
N PRO A 43 0.74 1.65 -6.45
CA PRO A 43 0.48 0.21 -6.57
C PRO A 43 1.60 -0.65 -5.97
N ALA A 44 2.86 -0.20 -6.03
CA ALA A 44 3.97 -0.93 -5.42
C ALA A 44 3.87 -0.95 -3.89
N VAL A 45 3.53 0.18 -3.28
CA VAL A 45 3.34 0.30 -1.82
C VAL A 45 2.17 -0.58 -1.36
N LEU A 46 1.03 -0.53 -2.05
CA LEU A 46 -0.11 -1.40 -1.72
C LEU A 46 0.28 -2.89 -1.80
N SER A 47 0.99 -3.28 -2.87
CA SER A 47 1.46 -4.67 -3.02
C SER A 47 2.43 -5.07 -1.91
N ALA A 48 3.34 -4.17 -1.53
CA ALA A 48 4.32 -4.39 -0.47
C ALA A 48 3.70 -4.50 0.93
N ILE A 49 2.52 -3.92 1.16
CA ILE A 49 1.77 -4.04 2.42
C ILE A 49 0.96 -5.34 2.44
N ILE A 50 0.25 -5.64 1.34
CA ILE A 50 -0.63 -6.82 1.25
C ILE A 50 0.16 -8.12 1.27
N PHE A 51 1.33 -8.17 0.61
CA PHE A 51 2.16 -9.37 0.53
C PHE A 51 2.52 -9.94 1.92
N PRO A 52 3.21 -9.21 2.82
CA PRO A 52 3.53 -9.75 4.13
C PRO A 52 2.28 -10.07 4.95
N GLU A 53 1.18 -9.32 4.80
CA GLU A 53 -0.07 -9.60 5.51
C GLU A 53 -0.68 -10.96 5.11
N LEU A 54 -0.51 -11.37 3.86
CA LEU A 54 -0.95 -12.68 3.36
C LEU A 54 -0.02 -13.83 3.81
N PHE A 55 1.30 -13.61 3.74
CA PHE A 55 2.30 -14.67 3.87
C PHE A 55 2.85 -14.84 5.30
N TYR A 56 2.84 -13.81 6.14
CA TYR A 56 3.37 -13.88 7.50
C TYR A 56 2.26 -14.06 8.55
N HIS A 57 2.37 -15.14 9.33
CA HIS A 57 1.61 -15.36 10.56
C HIS A 57 2.56 -15.56 11.72
N GLY A 58 2.50 -14.67 12.73
CA GLY A 58 3.20 -14.85 13.99
C GLY A 58 4.71 -15.15 13.86
N ASN A 59 5.40 -14.46 12.94
CA ASN A 59 6.85 -14.58 12.70
C ASN A 59 7.31 -15.83 11.92
N ARG A 60 6.39 -16.57 11.28
CA ARG A 60 6.73 -17.64 10.34
C ARG A 60 6.05 -17.42 8.99
N ILE A 61 6.76 -17.77 7.92
CA ILE A 61 6.17 -17.84 6.58
C ILE A 61 5.34 -19.12 6.54
N VAL A 62 4.01 -18.97 6.58
CA VAL A 62 3.08 -20.11 6.59
C VAL A 62 2.51 -20.27 5.18
N LEU A 63 3.25 -20.99 4.33
CA LEU A 63 2.78 -21.49 3.03
C LEU A 63 2.01 -22.81 3.23
N SER A 64 1.06 -22.83 4.16
CA SER A 64 0.16 -23.96 4.36
C SER A 64 -1.23 -23.60 3.86
N PHE A 65 -1.92 -24.57 3.24
CA PHE A 65 -3.34 -24.44 2.86
C PHE A 65 -4.27 -24.25 4.07
N ASP A 66 -3.74 -24.46 5.29
CA ASP A 66 -4.42 -24.16 6.55
C ASP A 66 -4.50 -22.64 6.83
N ASN A 67 -3.70 -21.83 6.16
CA ASN A 67 -3.72 -20.38 6.32
C ASN A 67 -4.92 -19.78 5.58
N THR A 68 -6.03 -19.58 6.30
CA THR A 68 -7.28 -19.00 5.77
C THR A 68 -7.05 -17.65 5.09
N ARG A 69 -6.11 -16.81 5.59
CA ARG A 69 -5.83 -15.50 4.97
C ARG A 69 -5.18 -15.63 3.59
N LEU A 70 -4.34 -16.65 3.39
CA LEU A 70 -3.74 -16.93 2.08
C LEU A 70 -4.82 -17.39 1.09
N LEU A 71 -5.70 -18.28 1.54
CA LEU A 71 -6.81 -18.80 0.73
C LEU A 71 -7.80 -17.70 0.34
N ALA A 72 -8.20 -16.86 1.31
CA ALA A 72 -9.06 -15.71 1.11
C ALA A 72 -8.44 -14.69 0.14
N GLY A 73 -7.14 -14.44 0.25
CA GLY A 73 -6.40 -13.58 -0.68
C GLY A 73 -6.35 -14.13 -2.12
N ILE A 74 -6.16 -15.44 -2.30
CA ILE A 74 -6.20 -16.09 -3.62
C ILE A 74 -7.61 -15.97 -4.22
N ILE A 75 -8.65 -16.25 -3.43
CA ILE A 75 -10.05 -16.11 -3.87
C ILE A 75 -10.33 -14.65 -4.28
N ALA A 76 -9.89 -13.68 -3.48
CA ALA A 76 -10.02 -12.27 -3.82
C ALA A 76 -9.31 -11.92 -5.14
N ILE A 77 -8.09 -12.42 -5.38
CA ILE A 77 -7.37 -12.20 -6.65
C ILE A 77 -8.14 -12.78 -7.84
N VAL A 78 -8.64 -14.02 -7.71
CA VAL A 78 -9.42 -14.68 -8.78
C VAL A 78 -10.71 -13.91 -9.08
N VAL A 79 -11.43 -13.47 -8.03
CA VAL A 79 -12.66 -12.69 -8.19
C VAL A 79 -12.37 -11.31 -8.76
N ALA A 80 -11.29 -10.65 -8.34
CA ALA A 80 -10.87 -9.36 -8.89
C ALA A 80 -10.57 -9.45 -10.39
N TRP A 81 -9.89 -10.52 -10.82
CA TRP A 81 -9.57 -10.76 -12.22
C TRP A 81 -10.84 -10.93 -13.06
N PHE A 82 -11.79 -11.74 -12.57
CA PHE A 82 -12.98 -12.07 -13.33
C PHE A 82 -14.03 -10.94 -13.31
N SER A 83 -14.26 -10.36 -12.12
CA SER A 83 -15.34 -9.40 -11.91
C SER A 83 -14.98 -7.98 -12.30
N LYS A 84 -13.69 -7.60 -12.25
CA LYS A 84 -13.21 -6.21 -12.37
C LYS A 84 -13.96 -5.22 -11.47
N ASN A 85 -14.63 -5.72 -10.42
CA ASN A 85 -15.42 -4.97 -9.47
C ASN A 85 -14.82 -5.14 -8.07
N THR A 86 -14.40 -4.01 -7.49
CA THR A 86 -13.79 -3.96 -6.16
C THR A 86 -14.75 -4.41 -5.05
N LEU A 87 -16.05 -4.09 -5.16
CA LEU A 87 -17.05 -4.50 -4.16
C LEU A 87 -17.18 -6.03 -4.11
N LEU A 88 -17.28 -6.68 -5.27
CA LEU A 88 -17.38 -8.14 -5.34
C LEU A 88 -16.10 -8.83 -4.83
N THR A 89 -14.95 -8.21 -5.06
CA THR A 89 -13.66 -8.68 -4.56
C THR A 89 -13.60 -8.65 -3.04
N ILE A 90 -14.06 -7.55 -2.43
CA ILE A 90 -14.12 -7.40 -0.97
C ILE A 90 -15.09 -8.42 -0.37
N VAL A 91 -16.30 -8.53 -0.91
CA VAL A 91 -17.32 -9.46 -0.40
C VAL A 91 -16.85 -10.91 -0.50
N ALA A 92 -16.24 -11.30 -1.63
CA ALA A 92 -15.70 -12.64 -1.78
C ALA A 92 -14.54 -12.93 -0.82
N GLY A 93 -13.63 -11.97 -0.63
CA GLY A 93 -12.52 -12.10 0.31
C GLY A 93 -12.97 -12.16 1.78
N MET A 94 -14.07 -11.49 2.14
CA MET A 94 -14.65 -11.54 3.49
C MET A 94 -15.47 -12.81 3.76
N ALA A 95 -16.01 -13.43 2.71
CA ALA A 95 -16.82 -14.65 2.82
C ALA A 95 -15.99 -15.95 2.81
N ALA A 96 -14.70 -15.86 2.45
CA ALA A 96 -13.74 -16.96 2.43
C ALA A 96 -13.06 -17.13 3.80
#